data_AF-A0A1W9RS31-F1
#
_entry.id   AF-A0A1W9RS31-F1
#
_cell.length_a   1.000
_cell.length_b   1.000
_cell.length_c   1.000
_cell.angle_alpha   90.00
_cell.angle_beta   90.00
_cell.angle_gamma   90.00
#
_symmetry.space_group_name_H-M   'P 1'
#
loop_
_entity.id
_entity.type
_entity.pdbx_description
1 polymer ?
#
loop_
_entity_poly.entity_id
_entity_poly.type
_entity_poly.pdbx_seq_one_letter_code
_entity_poly.pdbx_strand_id
1 'polypeptide(L)'
;MIDLSNKVSTCHKCPLAKMRRHVVFGEGDVNSDILLIGEAPGFHEDQRGKPFVGEAGQLLDKILAAINLNRKNLYITNVLKCRPPKNRDPEPYERAACFPILQKQIEIIKPKYILVLGRIAAHVLLNTSRPLSNLRNRVYRKYGALMVITYHPAALLRNANLKRDTWEDVQVFQKCFSGTYNGDVIDLDNL
;
A
#
# COMPACT_ATOMS: atom_id res chain seq x y z
N MET A 1 -13.68 3.22 11.64
CA MET A 1 -12.85 2.05 11.25
C MET A 1 -13.51 0.71 11.61
N ILE A 2 -13.97 0.51 12.84
CA ILE A 2 -14.56 -0.76 13.31
C ILE A 2 -15.75 -1.22 12.46
N ASP A 3 -16.75 -0.34 12.23
CA ASP A 3 -17.91 -0.67 11.38
C ASP A 3 -17.51 -1.08 9.95
N LEU A 4 -16.54 -0.36 9.36
CA LEU A 4 -16.01 -0.72 8.04
C LEU A 4 -15.36 -2.11 8.06
N SER A 5 -14.56 -2.41 9.09
CA SER A 5 -13.92 -3.73 9.25
C SER A 5 -14.95 -4.85 9.35
N ASN A 6 -16.00 -4.66 10.16
CA ASN A 6 -17.10 -5.63 10.31
C ASN A 6 -17.82 -5.88 8.97
N LYS A 7 -18.17 -4.82 8.24
CA LYS A 7 -18.79 -4.94 6.90
C LYS A 7 -17.89 -5.67 5.89
N VAL A 8 -16.58 -5.44 5.97
CA VAL A 8 -15.64 -6.04 5.02
C VAL A 8 -15.35 -7.51 5.35
N SER A 9 -15.43 -7.91 6.62
CA SER A 9 -15.23 -9.30 7.05
C SER A 9 -16.17 -10.30 6.34
N THR A 10 -17.39 -9.85 5.99
CA THR A 10 -18.43 -10.63 5.31
C THR A 10 -18.62 -10.22 3.84
N CYS A 11 -17.69 -9.46 3.25
CA CYS A 11 -17.81 -8.95 1.89
C CYS A 11 -17.78 -10.08 0.84
N HIS A 12 -18.72 -10.05 -0.12
CA HIS A 12 -18.82 -10.98 -1.25
C HIS A 12 -18.87 -10.27 -2.62
N LYS A 13 -18.38 -9.02 -2.69
CA LYS A 13 -18.46 -8.19 -3.91
C LYS A 13 -17.58 -8.68 -5.09
N CYS A 14 -16.70 -9.65 -4.87
CA CYS A 14 -15.91 -10.28 -5.94
C CYS A 14 -15.64 -11.77 -5.64
N PRO A 15 -15.22 -12.57 -6.66
CA PRO A 15 -15.00 -14.00 -6.54
C PRO A 15 -13.94 -14.41 -5.50
N LEU A 16 -12.99 -13.52 -5.18
CA LEU A 16 -11.95 -13.78 -4.18
C LEU A 16 -12.52 -14.08 -2.79
N ALA A 17 -13.74 -13.64 -2.51
CA ALA A 17 -14.44 -13.96 -1.28
C ALA A 17 -14.63 -15.47 -1.05
N LYS A 18 -14.75 -16.24 -2.14
CA LYS A 18 -14.91 -17.70 -2.09
C LYS A 18 -13.60 -18.45 -1.85
N MET A 19 -12.46 -17.77 -2.05
CA MET A 19 -11.14 -18.40 -2.06
C MET A 19 -10.27 -18.03 -0.84
N ARG A 20 -10.56 -16.90 -0.21
CA ARG A 20 -9.82 -16.44 0.98
C ARG A 20 -10.05 -17.36 2.16
N ARG A 21 -9.04 -17.51 3.01
CA ARG A 21 -9.23 -18.00 4.37
C ARG A 21 -9.59 -16.87 5.31
N HIS A 22 -8.92 -15.73 5.19
CA HIS A 22 -9.22 -14.54 5.98
C HIS A 22 -9.25 -13.29 5.11
N VAL A 23 -10.13 -12.37 5.46
CA VAL A 23 -10.02 -10.99 5.01
C VAL A 23 -8.81 -10.37 5.70
N VAL A 24 -7.96 -9.72 4.91
CA VAL A 24 -6.81 -8.95 5.41
C VAL A 24 -7.15 -7.49 5.25
N PHE A 25 -7.79 -6.92 6.27
CA PHE A 25 -8.36 -5.58 6.22
C PHE A 25 -7.31 -4.47 6.26
N GLY A 26 -6.27 -4.66 7.06
CA GLY A 26 -5.26 -3.68 7.41
C GLY A 26 -5.00 -3.68 8.92
N GLU A 27 -3.86 -3.17 9.35
CA GLU A 27 -3.49 -3.07 10.77
C GLU A 27 -2.66 -1.81 11.03
N GLY A 28 -2.59 -1.38 12.30
CA GLY A 28 -1.78 -0.25 12.73
C GLY A 28 -2.61 0.86 13.38
N ASP A 29 -2.01 2.02 13.53
CA ASP A 29 -2.64 3.19 14.17
C ASP A 29 -3.58 3.90 13.18
N VAL A 30 -4.87 3.90 13.48
CA VAL A 30 -5.91 4.54 12.65
C VAL A 30 -5.82 6.07 12.66
N ASN A 31 -5.07 6.66 13.60
CA ASN A 31 -4.83 8.09 13.70
C ASN A 31 -3.44 8.49 13.17
N SER A 32 -2.68 7.56 12.59
CA SER A 32 -1.36 7.88 12.05
C SER A 32 -1.45 8.79 10.83
N ASP A 33 -0.53 9.75 10.76
CA ASP A 33 -0.29 10.57 9.58
C ASP A 33 0.30 9.74 8.40
N ILE A 34 0.74 8.51 8.63
CA ILE A 34 1.41 7.64 7.65
C ILE A 34 0.57 6.41 7.31
N LEU A 35 0.27 6.24 6.02
CA LEU A 35 -0.42 5.10 5.47
C LEU A 35 0.44 4.35 4.45
N LEU A 36 0.57 3.04 4.60
CA LEU A 36 1.22 2.15 3.64
C LEU A 36 0.17 1.37 2.86
N ILE A 37 0.32 1.32 1.53
CA ILE A 37 -0.62 0.64 0.65
C ILE A 37 0.14 -0.29 -0.30
N GLY A 38 -0.07 -1.60 -0.13
CA GLY A 38 0.36 -2.63 -1.08
C GLY A 38 -0.73 -3.07 -2.04
N GLU A 39 -0.47 -4.16 -2.74
CA GLU A 39 -1.34 -4.69 -3.79
C GLU A 39 -2.46 -5.57 -3.25
N ALA A 40 -2.09 -6.72 -2.68
CA ALA A 40 -3.01 -7.75 -2.22
C ALA A 40 -2.33 -8.64 -1.15
N PRO A 41 -3.11 -9.40 -0.37
CA PRO A 41 -2.56 -10.38 0.57
C PRO A 41 -1.87 -11.54 -0.15
N GLY A 42 -0.74 -12.00 0.40
CA GLY A 42 -0.10 -13.25 0.00
C GLY A 42 -0.59 -14.44 0.83
N PHE A 43 0.08 -15.59 0.68
CA PHE A 43 -0.29 -16.83 1.37
C PHE A 43 -0.33 -16.67 2.90
N HIS A 44 0.74 -16.13 3.49
CA HIS A 44 0.83 -16.00 4.95
C HIS A 44 -0.15 -14.97 5.50
N GLU A 45 -0.39 -13.89 4.75
CA GLU A 45 -1.36 -12.85 5.10
C GLU A 45 -2.77 -13.45 5.14
N ASP A 46 -3.17 -14.21 4.12
CA ASP A 46 -4.46 -14.89 4.06
C ASP A 46 -4.63 -15.93 5.18
N GLN A 47 -3.57 -16.64 5.56
CA GLN A 47 -3.63 -17.57 6.70
C GLN A 47 -3.78 -16.88 8.05
N ARG A 48 -3.24 -15.66 8.22
CA ARG A 48 -3.20 -14.96 9.51
C ARG A 48 -4.18 -13.81 9.65
N GLY A 49 -4.83 -13.37 8.57
CA GLY A 49 -5.71 -12.20 8.57
C GLY A 49 -4.96 -10.87 8.73
N LYS A 50 -3.63 -10.85 8.56
CA LYS A 50 -2.77 -9.68 8.83
C LYS A 50 -1.91 -9.31 7.62
N PRO A 51 -1.73 -8.01 7.32
CA PRO A 51 -0.98 -7.57 6.15
C PRO A 51 0.53 -7.70 6.35
N PHE A 52 1.26 -8.06 5.28
CA PHE A 52 2.72 -8.10 5.26
C PHE A 52 3.33 -8.92 6.41
N VAL A 53 2.95 -10.18 6.57
CA VAL A 53 3.47 -11.09 7.63
C VAL A 53 4.37 -12.20 7.09
N GLY A 54 4.46 -12.34 5.77
CA GLY A 54 5.44 -13.20 5.09
C GLY A 54 6.82 -12.54 4.90
N GLU A 55 7.67 -13.15 4.07
CA GLU A 55 9.05 -12.67 3.81
C GLU A 55 9.12 -11.24 3.29
N ALA A 56 8.21 -10.88 2.37
CA ALA A 56 8.10 -9.52 1.85
C ALA A 56 7.79 -8.51 2.97
N GLY A 57 7.00 -8.93 3.97
CA GLY A 57 6.69 -8.11 5.14
C GLY A 57 7.86 -7.95 6.09
N GLN A 58 8.65 -9.01 6.30
CA GLN A 58 9.88 -8.91 7.09
C GLN A 58 10.91 -7.99 6.43
N LEU A 59 11.02 -8.02 5.10
CA LEU A 59 11.86 -7.06 4.38
C LEU A 59 11.31 -5.64 4.49
N LEU A 60 9.98 -5.47 4.41
CA LEU A 60 9.35 -4.17 4.61
C LEU A 60 9.67 -3.60 6.00
N ASP A 61 9.62 -4.42 7.05
CA ASP A 61 9.96 -3.98 8.41
C ASP A 61 11.40 -3.45 8.50
N LYS A 62 12.35 -4.09 7.81
CA LYS A 62 13.75 -3.62 7.73
C LYS A 62 13.87 -2.30 6.97
N ILE A 63 13.14 -2.15 5.86
CA ILE A 63 13.11 -0.91 5.07
C ILE A 63 12.54 0.24 5.91
N LEU A 64 11.45 0.00 6.64
CA LEU A 64 10.82 1.00 7.50
C LEU A 64 11.73 1.41 8.65
N ALA A 65 12.36 0.44 9.30
CA ALA A 65 13.31 0.72 10.38
C ALA A 65 14.46 1.62 9.92
N ALA A 66 14.96 1.41 8.69
CA ALA A 66 16.03 2.23 8.11
C ALA A 66 15.64 3.71 7.88
N ILE A 67 14.34 4.02 7.83
CA ILE A 67 13.83 5.38 7.73
C ILE A 67 13.14 5.88 9.02
N ASN A 68 13.41 5.22 10.15
CA ASN A 68 12.85 5.53 11.48
C ASN A 68 11.32 5.34 11.61
N LEU A 69 10.76 4.42 10.83
CA LEU A 69 9.36 3.98 10.95
C LEU A 69 9.24 2.57 11.52
N ASN A 70 8.10 2.28 12.12
CA ASN A 70 7.76 0.93 12.56
C ASN A 70 6.23 0.75 12.55
N ARG A 71 5.74 -0.49 12.66
CA ARG A 71 4.30 -0.77 12.56
C ARG A 71 3.41 -0.07 13.59
N LYS A 72 3.97 0.45 14.70
CA LYS A 72 3.21 1.15 15.73
C LYS A 72 2.89 2.60 15.35
N ASN A 73 3.64 3.20 14.42
CA ASN A 73 3.48 4.60 14.03
C ASN A 73 2.91 4.80 12.62
N LEU A 74 2.28 3.76 12.06
CA LEU A 74 1.67 3.78 10.74
C LEU A 74 0.42 2.90 10.69
N TYR A 75 -0.39 3.09 9.66
CA TYR A 75 -1.39 2.11 9.24
C TYR A 75 -0.93 1.43 7.95
N ILE A 76 -1.12 0.12 7.82
CA ILE A 76 -0.75 -0.66 6.63
C ILE A 76 -1.92 -1.47 6.11
N THR A 77 -2.13 -1.44 4.80
CA THR A 77 -3.21 -2.13 4.10
C THR A 77 -2.79 -2.46 2.66
N ASN A 78 -3.67 -3.11 1.92
CA ASN A 78 -3.52 -3.41 0.50
C ASN A 78 -4.71 -2.86 -0.28
N VAL A 79 -4.60 -2.70 -1.59
CA VAL A 79 -5.77 -2.40 -2.44
C VAL A 79 -6.83 -3.48 -2.28
N LEU A 80 -6.45 -4.74 -2.51
CA LEU A 80 -7.32 -5.88 -2.26
C LEU A 80 -7.27 -6.32 -0.80
N LYS A 81 -8.42 -6.76 -0.27
CA LYS A 81 -8.51 -7.34 1.08
C LYS A 81 -8.53 -8.87 1.11
N CYS A 82 -8.45 -9.51 -0.07
CA CYS A 82 -8.52 -10.95 -0.24
C CYS A 82 -7.39 -11.39 -1.17
N ARG A 83 -6.77 -12.53 -0.88
CA ARG A 83 -5.68 -13.09 -1.67
C ARG A 83 -6.16 -13.60 -3.04
N PRO A 84 -5.55 -13.18 -4.15
CA PRO A 84 -5.74 -13.82 -5.45
C PRO A 84 -5.17 -15.25 -5.49
N PRO A 85 -5.80 -16.18 -6.24
CA PRO A 85 -5.32 -17.56 -6.33
C PRO A 85 -3.88 -17.62 -6.82
N LYS A 86 -3.06 -18.46 -6.17
CA LYS A 86 -1.63 -18.63 -6.49
C LYS A 86 -0.82 -17.31 -6.49
N ASN A 87 -1.31 -16.26 -5.81
CA ASN A 87 -0.71 -14.92 -5.78
C ASN A 87 -0.58 -14.29 -7.18
N ARG A 88 -1.51 -14.58 -8.10
CA ARG A 88 -1.57 -13.86 -9.39
C ARG A 88 -1.85 -12.38 -9.19
N ASP A 89 -1.53 -11.58 -10.20
CA ASP A 89 -1.97 -10.18 -10.25
C ASP A 89 -3.51 -10.11 -10.15
N PRO A 90 -4.06 -9.12 -9.40
CA PRO A 90 -5.49 -8.87 -9.32
C PRO A 90 -6.09 -8.46 -10.66
N GLU A 91 -7.28 -8.99 -10.96
CA GLU A 91 -8.03 -8.62 -12.15
C GLU A 91 -8.58 -7.18 -12.04
N PRO A 92 -8.81 -6.48 -13.16
CA PRO A 92 -9.40 -5.13 -13.15
C PRO A 92 -10.69 -5.02 -12.33
N TYR A 93 -11.61 -5.98 -12.47
CA TYR A 93 -12.87 -5.97 -11.74
C TYR A 93 -12.71 -6.28 -10.25
N GLU A 94 -11.70 -7.07 -9.85
CA GLU A 94 -11.39 -7.33 -8.43
C GLU A 94 -10.86 -6.05 -7.76
N ARG A 95 -10.00 -5.32 -8.47
CA ARG A 95 -9.50 -4.00 -8.02
C ARG A 95 -10.65 -3.02 -7.89
N ALA A 96 -11.50 -2.90 -8.92
CA ALA A 96 -12.66 -2.01 -8.91
C ALA A 96 -13.65 -2.32 -7.77
N ALA A 97 -13.93 -3.60 -7.51
CA ALA A 97 -14.83 -4.01 -6.44
C ALA A 97 -14.28 -3.73 -5.03
N CYS A 98 -12.96 -3.82 -4.85
CA CYS A 98 -12.31 -3.63 -3.55
C CYS A 98 -11.90 -2.18 -3.27
N PHE A 99 -11.64 -1.39 -4.31
CA PHE A 99 -11.12 -0.03 -4.20
C PHE A 99 -11.99 0.92 -3.33
N PRO A 100 -13.34 0.89 -3.37
CA PRO A 100 -14.16 1.71 -2.48
C PRO A 100 -13.89 1.47 -0.99
N ILE A 101 -13.45 0.28 -0.60
CA ILE A 101 -13.04 -0.02 0.78
C ILE A 101 -11.76 0.73 1.13
N LEU A 102 -10.77 0.74 0.23
CA LEU A 102 -9.53 1.48 0.43
C LEU A 102 -9.78 2.98 0.48
N GLN A 103 -10.63 3.52 -0.41
CA GLN A 103 -11.02 4.93 -0.37
C GLN A 103 -11.63 5.29 0.98
N LYS A 104 -12.52 4.44 1.51
CA LYS A 104 -13.10 4.69 2.83
C LYS A 104 -12.08 4.59 3.97
N GLN A 105 -11.07 3.73 3.86
CA GLN A 105 -9.95 3.70 4.81
C GLN A 105 -9.16 5.01 4.76
N ILE A 106 -8.84 5.53 3.57
CA ILE A 106 -8.12 6.81 3.41
C ILE A 106 -8.95 7.97 3.98
N GLU A 107 -10.26 8.02 3.71
CA GLU A 107 -11.17 9.05 4.26
C GLU A 107 -11.27 9.03 5.79
N ILE A 108 -11.19 7.85 6.40
CA ILE A 108 -11.26 7.70 7.86
C ILE A 108 -9.93 8.06 8.51
N ILE A 109 -8.81 7.56 7.95
CA ILE A 109 -7.46 7.74 8.52
C ILE A 109 -6.98 9.18 8.29
N LYS A 110 -7.34 9.79 7.16
CA LYS A 110 -6.87 11.12 6.72
C LYS A 110 -5.34 11.26 6.83
N PRO A 111 -4.56 10.33 6.24
CA PRO A 111 -3.11 10.37 6.35
C PRO A 111 -2.57 11.64 5.67
N LYS A 112 -1.45 12.16 6.17
CA LYS A 112 -0.69 13.23 5.49
C LYS A 112 0.31 12.66 4.49
N TYR A 113 0.72 11.41 4.68
CA TYR A 113 1.74 10.75 3.88
C TYR A 113 1.33 9.32 3.51
N ILE A 114 1.48 8.96 2.24
CA ILE A 114 1.19 7.61 1.75
C ILE A 114 2.43 7.03 1.06
N LEU A 115 2.87 5.85 1.51
CA LEU A 115 3.87 5.06 0.80
C LEU A 115 3.18 3.93 0.03
N VAL A 116 3.31 3.97 -1.29
CA VAL A 116 2.68 3.02 -2.20
C VAL A 116 3.70 1.97 -2.65
N LEU A 117 3.38 0.70 -2.42
CA LEU A 117 4.27 -0.42 -2.65
C LEU A 117 3.86 -1.17 -3.92
N GLY A 118 4.59 -0.91 -5.01
CA GLY A 118 4.46 -1.65 -6.27
C GLY A 118 3.52 -1.05 -7.31
N ARG A 119 3.60 -1.62 -8.52
CA ARG A 119 2.94 -1.15 -9.73
C ARG A 119 1.41 -1.14 -9.60
N ILE A 120 0.81 -2.22 -9.11
CA ILE A 120 -0.65 -2.34 -9.11
C ILE A 120 -1.29 -1.36 -8.12
N ALA A 121 -0.70 -1.20 -6.92
CA ALA A 121 -1.15 -0.21 -5.96
C ALA A 121 -1.05 1.21 -6.55
N ALA A 122 0.07 1.53 -7.21
CA ALA A 122 0.27 2.81 -7.89
C ALA A 122 -0.74 3.03 -9.02
N HIS A 123 -0.99 2.03 -9.86
CA HIS A 123 -1.96 2.09 -10.96
C HIS A 123 -3.37 2.40 -10.47
N VAL A 124 -3.80 1.74 -9.39
CA VAL A 124 -5.13 1.94 -8.81
C VAL A 124 -5.23 3.33 -8.17
N LEU A 125 -4.26 3.73 -7.36
CA LEU A 125 -4.32 5.02 -6.66
C LEU A 125 -4.16 6.20 -7.59
N LEU A 126 -3.31 6.11 -8.62
CA LEU A 126 -3.10 7.19 -9.58
C LEU A 126 -4.04 7.15 -10.79
N ASN A 127 -4.85 6.09 -10.94
CA ASN A 127 -5.65 5.82 -12.14
C ASN A 127 -4.80 5.90 -13.42
N THR A 128 -3.72 5.10 -13.48
CA THR A 128 -2.75 5.14 -14.58
C THR A 128 -2.29 3.74 -14.98
N SER A 129 -1.76 3.60 -16.19
CA SER A 129 -1.12 2.39 -16.72
C SER A 129 0.39 2.56 -16.97
N ARG A 130 0.98 3.71 -16.63
CA ARG A 130 2.40 4.00 -16.89
C ARG A 130 3.33 2.99 -16.18
N PRO A 131 4.51 2.68 -16.77
CA PRO A 131 5.51 1.84 -16.11
C PRO A 131 5.90 2.37 -14.73
N LEU A 132 6.18 1.48 -13.77
CA LEU A 132 6.55 1.86 -12.40
C LEU A 132 7.80 2.76 -12.36
N SER A 133 8.75 2.55 -13.27
CA SER A 133 9.94 3.40 -13.43
C SER A 133 9.62 4.87 -13.67
N ASN A 134 8.46 5.18 -14.27
CA ASN A 134 8.03 6.55 -14.57
C ASN A 134 7.26 7.17 -13.40
N LEU A 135 6.86 6.35 -12.43
CA LEU A 135 6.02 6.75 -11.28
C LEU A 135 6.82 6.88 -9.98
N ARG A 136 7.94 6.18 -9.85
CA ARG A 136 8.80 6.26 -8.67
C ARG A 136 9.74 7.47 -8.70
N ASN A 137 10.48 7.70 -7.61
CA ASN A 137 11.38 8.84 -7.43
C ASN A 137 10.72 10.21 -7.68
N ARG A 138 9.44 10.32 -7.32
CA ARG A 138 8.60 11.53 -7.46
C ARG A 138 7.70 11.63 -6.24
N VAL A 139 7.25 12.85 -5.93
CA VAL A 139 6.24 13.10 -4.92
C VAL A 139 4.96 13.55 -5.61
N TYR A 140 3.85 12.91 -5.25
CA TYR A 140 2.51 13.27 -5.72
C TYR A 140 1.72 13.87 -4.58
N ARG A 141 0.74 14.73 -4.88
CA ARG A 141 -0.33 15.06 -3.94
C ARG A 141 -1.62 14.44 -4.44
N LYS A 142 -2.23 13.58 -3.63
CA LYS A 142 -3.54 13.00 -3.91
C LYS A 142 -4.21 12.56 -2.61
N TYR A 143 -5.54 12.63 -2.56
CA TYR A 143 -6.33 12.34 -1.36
C TYR A 143 -5.96 13.23 -0.17
N GLY A 144 -5.48 14.46 -0.43
CA GLY A 144 -4.99 15.38 0.59
C GLY A 144 -3.62 14.99 1.19
N ALA A 145 -2.98 13.94 0.68
CA ALA A 145 -1.72 13.41 1.20
C ALA A 145 -0.56 13.55 0.21
N LEU A 146 0.66 13.67 0.72
CA LEU A 146 1.87 13.47 -0.10
C LEU A 146 2.10 11.97 -0.29
N MET A 147 2.28 11.54 -1.53
CA MET A 147 2.46 10.14 -1.89
C MET A 147 3.80 9.90 -2.56
N VAL A 148 4.48 8.84 -2.12
CA VAL A 148 5.68 8.32 -2.77
C VAL A 148 5.42 6.88 -3.20
N ILE A 149 5.89 6.54 -4.39
CA ILE A 149 5.74 5.21 -4.98
C ILE A 149 7.11 4.55 -5.00
N THR A 150 7.16 3.30 -4.56
CA THR A 150 8.37 2.47 -4.62
C THR A 150 8.07 1.04 -5.06
N TYR A 151 9.12 0.22 -5.18
CA TYR A 151 8.99 -1.19 -5.49
C TYR A 151 8.33 -1.96 -4.35
N HIS A 152 7.54 -2.96 -4.71
CA HIS A 152 7.00 -3.89 -3.72
C HIS A 152 8.14 -4.75 -3.13
N PRO A 153 8.22 -4.97 -1.81
CA PRO A 153 9.29 -5.76 -1.19
C PRO A 153 9.49 -7.16 -1.80
N ALA A 154 8.40 -7.82 -2.22
CA ALA A 154 8.48 -9.10 -2.94
C ALA A 154 9.29 -9.04 -4.25
N ALA A 155 9.36 -7.88 -4.92
CA ALA A 155 10.18 -7.70 -6.11
C ALA A 155 11.68 -7.67 -5.76
N LEU A 156 12.05 -7.06 -4.62
CA LEU A 156 13.43 -7.02 -4.14
C LEU A 156 13.93 -8.41 -3.73
N LEU A 157 13.04 -9.26 -3.20
CA LEU A 157 13.37 -10.66 -2.90
C LEU A 157 13.74 -11.45 -4.15
N ARG A 158 13.16 -11.10 -5.31
CA ARG A 158 13.46 -11.75 -6.60
C ARG A 158 14.61 -11.07 -7.35
N ASN A 159 14.81 -9.77 -7.15
CA ASN A 159 15.82 -8.98 -7.85
C ASN A 159 16.47 -7.97 -6.89
N ALA A 160 17.68 -8.31 -6.43
CA ALA A 160 18.44 -7.48 -5.51
C ALA A 160 18.88 -6.13 -6.10
N ASN A 161 18.94 -5.99 -7.43
CA ASN A 161 19.33 -4.73 -8.08
C ASN A 161 18.32 -3.60 -7.81
N LEU A 162 17.08 -3.94 -7.43
CA LEU A 162 16.04 -2.97 -7.06
C LEU A 162 16.26 -2.32 -5.69
N LYS A 163 17.21 -2.80 -4.88
CA LYS A 163 17.45 -2.28 -3.53
C LYS A 163 17.89 -0.82 -3.53
N ARG A 164 18.79 -0.43 -4.44
CA ARG A 164 19.27 0.95 -4.53
C ARG A 164 18.13 1.91 -4.84
N ASP A 165 17.36 1.58 -5.88
CA ASP A 165 16.20 2.35 -6.27
C ASP A 165 15.17 2.47 -5.13
N THR A 166 14.85 1.35 -4.49
CA THR A 166 13.91 1.35 -3.36
C THR A 166 14.42 2.23 -2.21
N TRP A 167 15.73 2.18 -1.95
CA TRP A 167 16.36 3.01 -0.93
C TRP A 167 16.22 4.51 -1.24
N GLU A 168 16.50 4.91 -2.48
CA GLU A 168 16.34 6.30 -2.92
C GLU A 168 14.88 6.77 -2.77
N ASP A 169 13.90 5.93 -3.12
CA ASP A 169 12.47 6.26 -2.96
C ASP A 169 12.08 6.46 -1.50
N VAL A 170 12.49 5.56 -0.60
CA VAL A 170 12.10 5.66 0.81
C VAL A 170 12.83 6.78 1.54
N GLN A 171 14.01 7.20 1.07
CA GLN A 171 14.66 8.43 1.53
C GLN A 171 13.88 9.68 1.10
N VAL A 172 13.31 9.70 -0.10
CA VAL A 172 12.38 10.78 -0.52
C VAL A 172 11.16 10.80 0.39
N PHE A 173 10.56 9.63 0.66
CA PHE A 173 9.43 9.51 1.58
C PHE A 173 9.79 10.01 2.99
N GLN A 174 10.98 9.67 3.49
CA GLN A 174 11.49 10.16 4.77
C GLN A 174 11.53 11.69 4.82
N LYS A 175 12.10 12.32 3.78
CA LYS A 175 12.14 13.78 3.69
C LYS A 175 10.75 14.41 3.72
N CYS A 176 9.74 13.76 3.12
CA CYS A 176 8.36 14.26 3.15
C CYS A 176 7.82 14.32 4.59
N PHE A 177 7.90 13.23 5.35
CA PHE A 177 7.33 13.22 6.71
C PHE A 177 8.23 13.87 7.77
N SER A 178 9.52 14.06 7.50
CA SER A 178 10.40 14.87 8.35
C SER A 178 10.33 16.37 8.05
N GLY A 179 9.55 16.78 7.04
CA GLY A 179 9.41 18.19 6.66
C GLY A 179 10.62 18.81 5.97
N THR A 180 11.53 17.99 5.42
CA THR A 180 12.78 18.45 4.77
C THR A 180 12.74 18.29 3.24
N TYR A 181 11.62 17.81 2.69
CA TYR A 181 11.44 17.71 1.24
C TYR A 181 11.19 19.09 0.63
N ASN A 182 12.02 19.45 -0.36
CA ASN A 182 11.99 20.74 -1.06
C ASN A 182 11.93 20.59 -2.60
N GLY A 183 11.61 19.39 -3.10
CA GLY A 183 11.47 19.12 -4.52
C GLY A 183 10.03 19.36 -5.04
N ASP A 184 9.85 19.09 -6.34
CA ASP A 184 8.56 19.28 -7.00
C ASP A 184 7.51 18.28 -6.52
N VAL A 185 6.29 18.78 -6.31
CA VAL A 185 5.11 17.97 -5.99
C VAL A 185 4.15 17.97 -7.18
N ILE A 186 3.86 16.79 -7.71
CA ILE A 186 2.88 16.61 -8.78
C ILE A 186 1.48 16.58 -8.14
N ASP A 187 0.76 17.69 -8.22
CA ASP A 187 -0.58 17.79 -7.64
C ASP A 187 -1.65 17.16 -8.54
N LEU A 188 -2.30 16.12 -8.02
CA LEU A 188 -3.36 15.37 -8.69
C LEU A 188 -4.73 15.56 -8.03
N ASP A 189 -4.83 16.31 -6.93
CA ASP A 189 -6.12 16.65 -6.31
C ASP A 189 -6.82 17.79 -7.07
N ASN A 190 -6.05 18.57 -7.84
CA ASN A 190 -6.50 19.76 -8.58
C ASN A 190 -6.57 19.54 -10.12
N LEU A 191 -6.63 18.28 -10.57
CA LEU A 191 -6.79 17.89 -11.98
C LEU A 191 -8.21 17.37 -12.25
#